data_AF-A0A6N7D4F9-F1
#
_entry.id   AF-A0A6N7D4F9-F1
#
_cell.length_a   1.000
_cell.length_b   1.000
_cell.length_c   1.000
_cell.angle_alpha   90.00
_cell.angle_beta   90.00
_cell.angle_gamma   90.00
#
_symmetry.space_group_name_H-M   'P 1'
#
loop_
_entity.id
_entity.type
_entity.pdbx_description
1 polymer ?
#
loop_
_entity_poly.entity_id
_entity_poly.type
_entity_poly.pdbx_seq_one_letter_code
_entity_poly.pdbx_strand_id
1 'polypeptide(L)' 'MSQNALRLSWTREEVDARLLKIMQGIHAEALRHGRRGDGSVSYVDGANIAGFVRVADVMIGQGVL' A
#
# COMPACT_ATOMS: atom_id res chain seq x y z
N MET A 1 11.12 5.75 6.96
CA MET A 1 12.05 6.27 7.99
C MET A 1 11.66 5.81 9.40
N SER A 2 11.58 4.50 9.65
CA SER A 2 11.17 3.98 10.99
C SER A 2 12.37 3.68 11.90
N GLN A 3 13.41 3.04 11.34
CA GLN A 3 14.64 2.71 12.06
C GLN A 3 15.32 3.97 12.65
N ASN A 4 15.48 5.04 11.86
CA ASN A 4 16.07 6.30 12.32
C ASN A 4 15.25 6.98 13.44
N ALA A 5 13.93 7.05 13.27
CA ALA A 5 13.04 7.69 14.25
C ALA A 5 13.07 6.97 15.61
N LEU A 6 13.22 5.65 15.61
CA LEU A 6 13.29 4.81 16.80
C LEU A 6 14.72 4.55 17.28
N ARG A 7 15.74 5.05 16.56
CA ARG A 7 17.16 4.73 16.78
C ARG A 7 17.42 3.22 16.87
N LEU A 8 16.71 2.44 16.04
CA LEU A 8 16.85 0.99 15.95
C LEU A 8 17.67 0.59 14.72
N SER A 9 18.32 -0.56 14.79
CA SER A 9 18.91 -1.24 13.64
C SER A 9 18.33 -2.65 13.57
N TRP A 10 17.58 -2.93 12.52
CA TRP A 10 17.00 -4.26 12.27
C TRP A 10 18.00 -5.16 11.57
N THR A 11 17.89 -6.46 11.80
CA THR A 11 18.66 -7.43 10.99
C THR A 11 18.14 -7.45 9.55
N ARG A 12 18.93 -8.03 8.65
CA ARG A 12 18.53 -8.19 7.26
C ARG A 12 17.24 -9.00 7.13
N GLU A 13 17.10 -10.06 7.93
CA GLU A 13 15.95 -10.96 7.95
C GLU A 13 14.69 -10.24 8.39
N GLU A 14 14.79 -9.38 9.41
CA GLU A 14 13.67 -8.55 9.87
C GLU A 14 13.23 -7.53 8.81
N VAL A 15 14.20 -6.92 8.11
CA VAL A 15 13.91 -5.99 7.00
C VAL A 15 13.21 -6.73 5.86
N ASP A 16 13.70 -7.92 5.49
CA ASP A 16 13.14 -8.73 4.41
C ASP A 16 11.71 -9.20 4.73
N ALA A 17 11.48 -9.72 5.94
CA ALA A 17 10.15 -10.13 6.38
C ALA A 17 9.14 -8.96 6.37
N ARG A 18 9.57 -7.76 6.77
CA ARG A 18 8.75 -6.55 6.69
C ARG A 18 8.47 -6.15 5.24
N LEU A 19 9.47 -6.23 4.36
CA LEU A 19 9.31 -5.95 2.94
C LEU A 19 8.31 -6.91 2.30
N LEU A 20 8.43 -8.21 2.55
CA LEU A 20 7.50 -9.23 2.06
C LEU A 20 6.06 -8.91 2.47
N LYS A 21 5.85 -8.56 3.75
CA LYS A 21 4.52 -8.16 4.24
C LYS A 21 3.98 -6.92 3.54
N ILE A 22 4.82 -5.92 3.28
CA ILE A 22 4.44 -4.71 2.54
C ILE A 22 4.03 -5.08 1.10
N MET A 23 4.82 -5.91 0.42
CA MET A 23 4.53 -6.33 -0.95
C MET A 23 3.23 -7.14 -1.06
N GLN A 24 2.95 -8.02 -0.08
CA GLN A 24 1.67 -8.72 0.01
C GLN A 24 0.49 -7.76 0.18
N GLY A 25 0.65 -6.72 0.99
CA GLY A 25 -0.35 -5.66 1.15
C GLY A 25 -0.61 -4.91 -0.16
N ILE A 26 0.45 -4.50 -0.87
CA ILE A 26 0.35 -3.81 -2.17
C ILE A 26 -0.39 -4.70 -3.18
N HIS A 27 -0.03 -5.98 -3.25
CA HIS A 27 -0.68 -6.94 -4.13
C HIS A 27 -2.18 -7.09 -3.80
N ALA A 28 -2.53 -7.26 -2.52
CA ALA A 28 -3.92 -7.39 -2.09
C ALA A 28 -4.77 -6.16 -2.47
N GLU A 29 -4.23 -4.96 -2.31
CA GLU A 29 -4.90 -3.72 -2.72
C GLU A 29 -5.08 -3.63 -4.24
N ALA A 30 -4.05 -3.98 -5.01
CA ALA A 30 -4.16 -4.01 -6.47
C ALA A 30 -5.20 -5.02 -6.95
N LEU A 31 -5.30 -6.20 -6.32
CA LEU A 31 -6.36 -7.16 -6.63
C LEU A 31 -7.75 -6.63 -6.29
N ARG A 32 -7.89 -5.98 -5.12
CA ARG A 32 -9.17 -5.47 -4.62
C ARG A 32 -9.76 -4.42 -5.56
N HIS A 33 -8.95 -3.50 -6.04
CA HIS A 33 -9.39 -2.38 -6.88
C HIS A 33 -9.27 -2.66 -8.39
N GLY A 34 -8.44 -3.62 -8.78
CA GLY A 34 -8.18 -3.94 -10.18
C GLY A 34 -9.04 -5.08 -10.74
N ARG A 35 -9.80 -5.78 -9.90
CA ARG A 35 -10.65 -6.91 -10.33
C ARG A 35 -11.85 -6.40 -11.13
N ARG A 36 -12.00 -6.95 -12.33
CA ARG A 36 -13.08 -6.64 -13.27
C ARG A 36 -14.20 -7.68 -13.17
N GLY A 37 -15.37 -7.34 -13.73
CA GLY A 37 -16.56 -8.21 -13.69
C GLY A 37 -16.38 -9.56 -14.40
N ASP A 38 -15.44 -9.66 -15.32
CA ASP A 38 -15.06 -10.89 -16.04
C ASP A 38 -14.05 -11.77 -15.24
N GLY A 39 -13.66 -11.35 -14.03
CA GLY A 39 -12.70 -12.05 -13.19
C GLY A 39 -11.22 -11.74 -13.48
N SER A 40 -10.93 -10.97 -14.54
CA SER A 40 -9.57 -10.48 -14.82
C SER A 40 -9.13 -9.40 -13.83
N VAL A 41 -7.82 -9.16 -13.74
CA VAL A 41 -7.25 -8.15 -12.83
C VAL A 41 -6.30 -7.23 -13.57
N SER A 42 -6.57 -5.92 -13.50
CA SER A 42 -5.66 -4.88 -13.95
C SER A 42 -4.87 -4.32 -12.78
N TYR A 43 -3.57 -4.65 -12.69
CA TYR A 43 -2.69 -4.10 -11.65
C TYR A 43 -2.48 -2.60 -11.79
N VAL A 44 -2.47 -2.08 -13.02
CA VAL A 44 -2.30 -0.64 -13.28
C VAL A 44 -3.50 0.11 -12.71
N ASP A 45 -4.72 -0.31 -13.08
CA ASP A 45 -5.93 0.33 -12.56
C ASP A 45 -6.03 0.14 -11.04
N GLY A 46 -5.79 -1.09 -10.57
CA GLY A 46 -5.86 -1.42 -9.15
C GLY A 46 -4.89 -0.60 -8.30
N ALA A 47 -3.63 -0.46 -8.72
CA ALA A 47 -2.64 0.32 -7.98
C ALA A 47 -2.97 1.82 -7.97
N ASN A 48 -3.40 2.36 -9.12
CA ASN A 48 -3.76 3.78 -9.25
C ASN A 48 -5.00 4.11 -8.40
N ILE A 49 -6.05 3.29 -8.46
CA ILE A 49 -7.27 3.48 -7.67
C ILE A 49 -6.96 3.33 -6.18
N ALA A 50 -6.21 2.30 -5.78
CA ALA A 50 -5.83 2.09 -4.38
C ALA A 50 -5.06 3.28 -3.80
N GLY A 51 -4.10 3.80 -4.56
CA GLY A 51 -3.33 4.98 -4.17
C GLY A 51 -4.19 6.23 -4.07
N PHE A 52 -5.06 6.45 -5.07
CA PHE A 52 -5.96 7.60 -5.10
C PHE A 52 -6.95 7.60 -3.94
N VAL A 53 -7.66 6.49 -3.70
CA VAL A 53 -8.65 6.37 -2.61
C VAL A 53 -8.00 6.69 -1.26
N ARG A 54 -6.82 6.13 -0.99
CA ARG A 54 -6.10 6.39 0.26
C ARG A 54 -5.79 7.87 0.49
N VAL A 55 -5.38 8.58 -0.56
CA VAL A 55 -5.08 10.02 -0.44
C VAL A 55 -6.37 10.84 -0.36
N ALA A 56 -7.37 10.52 -1.18
CA ALA A 56 -8.66 11.20 -1.19
C ALA A 56 -9.37 11.10 0.18
N ASP A 57 -9.38 9.92 0.80
CA ASP A 57 -9.96 9.71 2.14
C ASP A 57 -9.27 10.58 3.20
N VAL A 58 -7.94 10.68 3.14
CA VAL A 58 -7.17 11.54 4.04
C VAL A 58 -7.46 13.02 3.79
N MET A 59 -7.54 13.45 2.52
CA MET A 59 -7.86 14.83 2.17
C MET A 59 -9.26 15.23 2.64
N ILE A 60 -10.27 14.37 2.43
CA ILE A 60 -11.63 14.60 2.91
C ILE A 60 -11.63 14.68 4.46
N GLY A 61 -10.90 13.79 5.13
CA GLY A 61 -10.79 13.79 6.59
C GLY A 61 -10.06 14.99 7.19
N GLN A 62 -9.10 15.58 6.47
CA GLN A 62 -8.40 16.80 6.89
C GLN A 62 -9.19 18.08 6.58
N GLY A 63 -10.25 18.00 5.77
CA GLY A 63 -11.05 19.14 5.36
C GLY A 63 -10.35 20.03 4.32
N VAL A 64 -10.82 21.26 4.18
CA VAL A 64 -10.16 22.26 3.32
C VAL A 64 -9.02 22.90 4.12
N LEU A 65 -7.78 22.68 3.65
CA LEU A 65 -6.54 23.27 4.18
C LEU A 65 -6.14 24.52 3.41
#